data_AF-A0A935V400-F1
#
_entry.id   AF-A0A935V400-F1
#
_cell.length_a   1.000
_cell.length_b   1.000
_cell.length_c   1.000
_cell.angle_alpha   90.00
_cell.angle_beta   90.00
_cell.angle_gamma   90.00
#
_symmetry.space_group_name_H-M   'P 1'
#
loop_
_entity.id
_entity.type
_entity.pdbx_description
1 polymer ?
#
loop_
_entity_poly.entity_id
_entity_poly.type
_entity_poly.pdbx_seq_one_letter_code
_entity_poly.pdbx_strand_id
1 'polypeptide(L)'
;MRPRDATSAAIISLARSLRDLQQQAAQQYTPVVDDILLSRSRDIRHIEHTLDGLLDFCGHEPVLRLYKKLCRHYWDIDPAATADYISAYREHWDSDAQEGQQ
;
A
#
# COMPACT_ATOMS: atom_id res chain seq x y z
N MET A 1 -4.24 -6.10 38.87
CA MET A 1 -4.52 -6.12 37.41
C MET A 1 -4.32 -7.54 36.93
N ARG A 2 -5.29 -8.17 36.24
CA ARG A 2 -5.14 -9.58 35.83
C ARG A 2 -4.22 -9.65 34.60
N PRO A 3 -3.42 -10.72 34.44
CA PRO A 3 -2.45 -10.83 33.33
C PRO A 3 -3.10 -10.72 31.94
N ARG A 4 -4.36 -11.15 31.79
CA ARG A 4 -5.15 -11.02 30.55
C ARG A 4 -5.44 -9.56 30.15
N ASP A 5 -5.54 -8.66 31.12
CA ASP A 5 -5.80 -7.23 30.90
C ASP A 5 -4.54 -6.48 30.44
N ALA A 6 -3.36 -6.97 30.83
CA ALA A 6 -2.08 -6.43 30.39
C ALA A 6 -1.76 -6.82 28.94
N THR A 7 -2.06 -8.07 28.55
CA THR A 7 -1.86 -8.55 27.17
C THR A 7 -2.77 -7.82 26.18
N SER A 8 -4.05 -7.60 26.53
CA SER A 8 -4.97 -6.86 25.66
C SER A 8 -4.56 -5.40 25.48
N ALA A 9 -4.09 -4.74 26.54
CA ALA A 9 -3.57 -3.37 26.46
C ALA A 9 -2.35 -3.26 25.53
N ALA A 10 -1.43 -4.22 25.60
CA ALA A 10 -0.25 -4.25 24.72
C ALA A 10 -0.64 -4.43 23.24
N ILE A 11 -1.58 -5.33 22.95
CA ILE A 11 -2.10 -5.55 21.59
C ILE A 11 -2.77 -4.27 21.05
N ILE A 12 -3.58 -3.61 21.86
CA ILE A 12 -4.23 -2.34 21.48
C ILE A 12 -3.18 -1.26 21.19
N SER A 13 -2.13 -1.16 22.00
CA SER A 13 -1.05 -0.19 21.77
C SER A 13 -0.34 -0.47 20.45
N LEU A 14 0.01 -1.73 20.17
CA LEU A 14 0.67 -2.12 18.93
C LEU A 14 -0.21 -1.82 17.71
N ALA A 15 -1.50 -2.13 17.77
CA ALA A 15 -2.45 -1.84 16.71
C ALA A 15 -2.58 -0.33 16.42
N ARG A 16 -2.50 0.51 17.46
CA ARG A 16 -2.47 1.97 17.29
C ARG A 16 -1.20 2.43 16.61
N SER A 17 -0.03 1.98 17.06
CA SER A 17 1.25 2.33 16.45
C SER A 17 1.32 1.92 14.97
N LEU A 18 0.78 0.75 14.62
CA LEU A 18 0.68 0.32 13.23
C LEU A 18 -0.21 1.25 12.40
N ARG A 19 -1.36 1.65 12.94
CA ARG A 19 -2.26 2.59 12.28
C ARG A 19 -1.61 3.96 12.08
N ASP A 20 -0.88 4.45 13.09
CA ASP A 20 -0.18 5.73 13.00
C ASP A 20 0.89 5.70 11.91
N LEU A 21 1.64 4.59 11.81
CA LEU A 21 2.61 4.39 10.74
C LEU A 21 1.96 4.39 9.35
N GLN A 22 0.82 3.71 9.20
CA GLN A 22 0.06 3.71 7.94
C GLN A 22 -0.47 5.11 7.57
N GLN A 23 -0.90 5.90 8.55
CA GLN A 23 -1.31 7.29 8.32
C GLN A 23 -0.13 8.15 7.88
N GLN A 24 1.03 7.99 8.52
CA GLN A 24 2.25 8.70 8.14
C GLN A 24 2.68 8.32 6.72
N ALA A 25 2.63 7.04 6.36
CA ALA A 25 2.92 6.59 4.99
C ALA A 25 2.01 7.29 3.98
N ALA A 26 0.69 7.34 4.21
CA ALA A 26 -0.23 8.05 3.33
C ALA A 26 0.13 9.53 3.17
N GLN A 27 0.49 10.23 4.26
CA GLN A 27 0.89 11.63 4.23
C GLN A 27 2.21 11.86 3.48
N GLN A 28 3.17 10.96 3.61
CA GLN A 28 4.48 11.09 2.97
C GLN A 28 4.44 10.72 1.48
N TYR A 29 3.70 9.68 1.11
CA TYR A 29 3.61 9.25 -0.30
C TYR A 29 2.68 10.12 -1.14
N THR A 30 1.68 10.78 -0.55
CA THR A 30 0.76 11.64 -1.31
C THR A 30 1.50 12.68 -2.17
N PRO A 31 2.38 13.54 -1.63
CA PRO A 31 3.08 14.53 -2.45
C PRO A 31 4.01 13.91 -3.51
N VAL A 32 4.60 12.73 -3.23
CA VAL A 32 5.46 12.04 -4.19
C VAL A 32 4.65 11.53 -5.39
N VAL A 33 3.54 10.86 -5.13
CA VAL A 33 2.64 10.36 -6.18
C VAL A 33 2.05 11.52 -6.96
N ASP A 34 1.59 12.57 -6.28
CA ASP A 34 1.03 13.73 -6.95
C ASP A 34 2.07 14.42 -7.85
N ASP A 35 3.33 14.55 -7.42
CA ASP A 35 4.41 15.11 -8.25
C ASP A 35 4.69 14.26 -9.50
N ILE A 36 4.78 12.93 -9.36
CA ILE A 36 4.95 12.00 -10.49
C ILE A 36 3.81 12.18 -11.52
N LEU A 37 2.57 12.28 -11.04
CA LEU A 37 1.38 12.40 -11.88
C LEU A 37 1.30 13.78 -12.55
N LEU A 38 1.56 14.87 -11.80
CA LEU A 38 1.51 16.24 -12.30
C LEU A 38 2.60 16.52 -13.33
N SER A 39 3.83 16.04 -13.07
CA SER A 39 4.95 16.14 -14.01
C SER A 39 4.83 15.17 -15.19
N ARG A 40 3.89 14.22 -15.13
CA ARG A 40 3.79 13.06 -16.04
C ARG A 40 5.13 12.35 -16.17
N SER A 41 5.84 12.18 -15.05
CA SER A 41 7.16 11.57 -15.03
C SER A 41 7.13 10.19 -15.68
N ARG A 42 8.16 9.90 -16.49
CA ARG A 42 8.39 8.58 -17.10
C ARG A 42 9.66 7.94 -16.55
N ASP A 43 10.15 8.42 -15.40
CA ASP A 43 11.25 7.80 -14.70
C ASP A 43 10.78 6.49 -14.07
N ILE A 44 11.00 5.40 -14.80
CA ILE A 44 10.59 4.05 -14.42
C ILE A 44 11.11 3.70 -13.02
N ARG A 45 12.39 3.96 -12.74
CA ARG A 45 12.99 3.61 -11.44
C ARG A 45 12.34 4.35 -10.28
N HIS A 46 11.99 5.62 -10.49
CA HIS A 46 11.30 6.40 -9.47
C HIS A 46 9.86 5.91 -9.25
N ILE A 47 9.15 5.54 -10.32
CA ILE A 47 7.79 5.01 -10.25
C ILE A 47 7.78 3.66 -9.54
N GLU A 48 8.63 2.72 -9.95
CA GLU A 48 8.73 1.38 -9.37
C GLU A 48 9.12 1.44 -7.90
N HIS A 49 10.13 2.25 -7.55
CA HIS A 49 10.51 2.44 -6.14
C HIS A 49 9.36 3.00 -5.29
N THR A 50 8.55 3.89 -5.87
CA THR A 50 7.37 4.45 -5.19
C THR A 50 6.27 3.39 -5.04
N LEU A 51 6.04 2.55 -6.06
CA LEU A 51 5.09 1.44 -6.01
C LEU A 51 5.49 0.39 -4.97
N ASP A 52 6.77 0.00 -4.93
CA ASP A 52 7.32 -0.95 -3.94
C ASP A 52 7.02 -0.47 -2.52
N GLY A 53 7.36 0.80 -2.22
CA GLY A 53 7.13 1.36 -0.90
C GLY A 53 5.66 1.55 -0.54
N LEU A 54 4.79 1.83 -1.51
CA LEU A 54 3.34 1.89 -1.29
C LEU A 54 2.74 0.50 -1.00
N LEU A 55 3.25 -0.55 -1.66
CA LEU A 55 2.75 -1.92 -1.54
C LEU A 55 2.82 -2.43 -0.09
N ASP A 56 3.86 -2.04 0.65
CA ASP A 56 4.04 -2.37 2.08
C ASP A 56 2.91 -1.86 2.98
N PHE A 57 2.17 -0.84 2.56
CA PHE A 57 1.10 -0.21 3.34
C PHE A 57 -0.29 -0.32 2.69
N CYS A 58 -0.44 -1.13 1.62
CA CYS A 58 -1.69 -1.25 0.87
C CYS A 58 -2.89 -1.82 1.66
N GLY A 59 -2.68 -2.43 2.83
CA GLY A 59 -3.75 -2.74 3.78
C GLY A 59 -4.45 -1.51 4.37
N HIS A 60 -3.88 -0.32 4.16
CA HIS A 60 -4.49 0.94 4.51
C HIS A 60 -5.10 1.63 3.28
N GLU A 61 -6.43 1.76 3.30
CA GLU A 61 -7.22 2.23 2.16
C GLU A 61 -6.73 3.56 1.51
N PRO A 62 -6.30 4.61 2.25
CA PRO A 62 -5.67 5.78 1.66
C PRO A 62 -4.41 5.50 0.83
N VAL A 63 -3.54 4.60 1.28
CA VAL A 63 -2.33 4.19 0.55
C VAL A 63 -2.72 3.40 -0.70
N LEU A 64 -3.68 2.47 -0.57
CA LEU A 64 -4.18 1.69 -1.71
C LEU A 64 -4.71 2.58 -2.83
N ARG A 65 -5.36 3.71 -2.50
CA ARG A 65 -5.79 4.68 -3.51
C ARG A 65 -4.61 5.34 -4.24
N LEU A 66 -3.52 5.66 -3.53
CA LEU A 66 -2.30 6.20 -4.15
C LEU A 66 -1.66 5.16 -5.06
N TYR A 67 -1.54 3.92 -4.59
CA TYR A 67 -1.02 2.80 -5.36
C TYR A 67 -1.79 2.59 -6.66
N LYS A 68 -3.12 2.51 -6.59
CA LYS A 68 -4.00 2.38 -7.76
C LYS A 68 -3.88 3.55 -8.75
N LYS A 69 -3.68 4.78 -8.26
CA LYS A 69 -3.47 5.94 -9.15
C LYS A 69 -2.14 5.81 -9.89
N LEU A 70 -1.08 5.45 -9.17
CA LEU A 70 0.25 5.32 -9.76
C LEU A 70 0.32 4.15 -10.75
N CYS A 71 -0.32 3.00 -10.46
CA CYS A 71 -0.46 1.91 -11.42
C CYS A 71 -1.16 2.36 -12.71
N ARG A 72 -2.21 3.17 -12.65
CA ARG A 72 -2.89 3.66 -13.88
C ARG A 72 -1.97 4.52 -14.73
N HIS A 73 -1.16 5.36 -14.11
CA HIS A 73 -0.15 6.15 -14.82
C HIS A 73 0.96 5.25 -15.40
N TYR A 74 1.40 4.26 -14.62
CA TYR A 74 2.45 3.35 -15.07
C TYR A 74 1.98 2.43 -16.20
N TRP A 75 0.68 2.11 -16.26
CA TRP A 75 0.09 1.34 -17.35
C TRP A 75 0.32 1.98 -18.72
N ASP A 76 0.31 3.31 -18.81
CA ASP A 76 0.58 4.04 -20.06
C ASP A 76 2.07 4.03 -20.46
N ILE A 77 2.95 3.52 -19.60
CA ILE A 77 4.41 3.45 -19.78
C ILE A 77 4.84 2.00 -19.99
N ASP A 78 4.51 1.12 -19.04
CA ASP A 78 4.78 -0.31 -19.07
C ASP A 78 3.59 -1.11 -18.51
N PRO A 79 2.67 -1.56 -19.39
CA PRO A 79 1.53 -2.39 -19.00
C PRO A 79 1.92 -3.74 -18.38
N ALA A 80 3.03 -4.33 -18.82
CA ALA A 80 3.46 -5.64 -18.36
C ALA A 80 3.94 -5.56 -16.91
N ALA A 81 4.86 -4.63 -16.62
CA ALA A 81 5.32 -4.38 -15.26
C ALA A 81 4.17 -3.93 -14.35
N THR A 82 3.23 -3.11 -14.85
CA THR A 82 2.06 -2.71 -14.07
C THR A 82 1.17 -3.91 -13.71
N ALA A 83 1.01 -4.89 -14.61
CA ALA A 83 0.26 -6.11 -14.33
C ALA A 83 0.92 -6.95 -13.22
N ASP A 84 2.25 -6.98 -13.16
CA ASP A 84 3.01 -7.64 -12.10
C ASP A 84 2.75 -6.95 -10.74
N TYR A 85 2.78 -5.61 -10.71
CA TYR A 85 2.43 -4.84 -9.50
C TYR A 85 0.98 -5.06 -9.04
N ILE A 86 0.01 -5.17 -9.97
CA ILE A 86 -1.38 -5.49 -9.61
C ILE A 86 -1.46 -6.91 -9.03
N SER A 87 -0.71 -7.85 -9.59
CA SER A 87 -0.66 -9.24 -9.12
C SER A 87 -0.03 -9.34 -7.74
N ALA A 88 1.09 -8.63 -7.51
CA ALA A 88 1.74 -8.54 -6.20
C ALA A 88 0.78 -7.99 -5.14
N TYR A 89 0.03 -6.92 -5.44
CA TYR A 89 -1.01 -6.44 -4.52
C TYR A 89 -2.03 -7.53 -4.16
N ARG A 90 -2.51 -8.29 -5.15
CA ARG A 90 -3.51 -9.33 -4.90
C ARG A 90 -2.96 -10.44 -4.03
N GLU A 91 -1.76 -10.92 -4.33
CA GLU A 91 -1.08 -11.96 -3.56
C GLU A 91 -0.91 -11.55 -2.09
N HIS A 92 -0.44 -10.32 -1.85
CA HIS A 92 -0.14 -9.84 -0.51
C HIS A 92 -1.36 -9.40 0.32
N TRP A 93 -2.44 -8.93 -0.32
CA TRP A 93 -3.55 -8.25 0.38
C TRP A 93 -4.97 -8.71 0.03
N ASP A 94 -5.18 -9.34 -1.12
CA ASP A 94 -6.52 -9.70 -1.66
C ASP A 94 -6.79 -11.22 -1.68
N SER A 95 -5.85 -12.02 -1.14
CA SER A 95 -5.86 -13.49 -1.24
C SER A 95 -6.96 -14.19 -0.40
N ASP A 96 -7.71 -13.47 0.43
CA ASP A 96 -8.84 -14.03 1.21
C ASP A 96 -10.13 -14.22 0.38
N ALA A 97 -10.15 -13.88 -0.91
CA ALA A 97 -11.34 -14.04 -1.76
C ALA A 97 -11.53 -15.45 -2.35
N GLN A 98 -10.59 -16.39 -2.17
CA GLN A 98 -10.66 -17.75 -2.75
C GLN A 98 -10.85 -18.89 -1.74
N GLU A 99 -10.98 -18.62 -0.44
CA GLU A 99 -11.35 -19.63 0.56
C GLU A 99 -12.87 -19.66 0.79
N GLY A 100 -13.62 -20.07 -0.24
CA GLY A 100 -15.09 -20.15 -0.16
C GLY A 100 -15.75 -21.08 -1.18
N GLN A 101 -14.98 -21.91 -1.88
CA GLN A 101 -15.49 -22.90 -2.82
C GLN A 101 -14.69 -24.21 -2.70
N GLN A 102 -14.91 -24.94 -1.61
CA GLN A 102 -14.62 -26.38 -1.49
C GLN A 102 -15.67 -27.01 -0.57
#